data_AF-A0A6J2DLJ9-F1
#
_entry.id   AF-A0A6J2DLJ9-F1
#
_cell.length_a   1.000
_cell.length_b   1.000
_cell.length_c   1.000
_cell.angle_alpha   90.00
_cell.angle_beta   90.00
_cell.angle_gamma   90.00
#
_symmetry.space_group_name_H-M   'P 1'
#
loop_
_entity.id
_entity.type
_entity.pdbx_description
1 polymer ?
#
loop_
_entity_poly.entity_id
_entity_poly.type
_entity_poly.pdbx_seq_one_letter_code
_entity_poly.pdbx_strand_id
1 'polypeptide(L)'
;MASELEPEVQAIDRSLLECSAEETAGKWLQATDLTREVYQHLAHYVPQIYCRGPNPFPQKEDMLAQHVLLGPMEWYLCGEDPAFGFPKLEQANKPSHLCGRVFKVGEPTYSCRDCAVDPTCVLCMECFLGSIHRDHRYRMTTSGGGGFCDCGDTEAWKEGPYCQKHELNTSEIEEEEDPLVHLSEDVIARTYNIFAIMFRYAVEILTWEKESELPADLEIIEKRDTYYCMLFNDEVHTYEQVIYTLQKAVNCTQKEAIGFATTVDRDGRRSVRYGDFQYCEQAKSVIVRNTSRQTKPLKVQVMHSSIVAHQNFGLKLLSWLGSIIGYSDGLRRILCQVGLQEGPDGENSSLVDRLMLNDSKLWKGARSVYHQLFMSSLLMDLKYKKLFAVRFAKNYERLQSDYVTDDHDREFSIADLSVQIFTVPSLARMLITEENLMTIIIKTFMDHLRHRDAQGRFQFERYTALQAFKFRRVQSLILDLKYVLISKPTEWSDDLRQKFLEGFDAFLELLKCMQGMDPITRQVGQHIEMEPEWEAAFTLQMKLTHVISMMQDWCALDVYMYY
;
A
#
# COMPACT_ATOMS: atom_id res chain seq x y z
N MET A 1 -13.05 45.83 14.27
CA MET A 1 -12.46 46.32 13.01
C MET A 1 -11.11 45.65 12.81
N ALA A 2 -11.12 44.35 12.55
CA ALA A 2 -9.95 43.61 12.10
C ALA A 2 -10.06 43.56 10.57
N SER A 3 -9.03 44.04 9.87
CA SER A 3 -9.02 44.16 8.43
C SER A 3 -9.19 42.78 7.78
N GLU A 4 -10.09 42.72 6.81
CA GLU A 4 -10.09 41.74 5.73
C GLU A 4 -8.74 41.86 4.99
N LEU A 5 -7.74 41.13 5.47
CA LEU A 5 -6.58 40.77 4.67
C LEU A 5 -6.97 39.47 3.98
N GLU A 6 -7.46 39.57 2.74
CA GLU A 6 -7.33 38.46 1.80
C GLU A 6 -5.86 38.02 1.83
N PRO A 7 -5.54 36.75 2.07
CA PRO A 7 -4.16 36.32 2.08
C PRO A 7 -3.58 36.56 0.68
N GLU A 8 -2.63 37.51 0.57
CA GLU A 8 -1.87 37.74 -0.66
C GLU A 8 -1.34 36.38 -1.14
N VAL A 9 -1.87 35.91 -2.27
CA VAL A 9 -1.33 34.75 -2.97
C VAL A 9 0.09 35.11 -3.33
N GLN A 10 1.08 34.56 -2.61
CA GLN A 10 2.49 34.81 -2.89
C GLN A 10 2.74 34.68 -4.39
N ALA A 11 3.19 35.76 -5.02
CA ALA A 11 3.46 35.80 -6.46
C ALA A 11 4.39 34.64 -6.86
N ILE A 12 4.22 34.11 -8.08
CA ILE A 12 5.16 33.12 -8.62
C ILE A 12 6.55 33.78 -8.62
N ASP A 13 7.54 33.11 -8.05
CA ASP A 13 8.91 33.56 -8.25
C ASP A 13 9.22 33.39 -9.73
N ARG A 14 9.41 34.51 -10.44
CA ARG A 14 9.60 34.50 -11.90
C ARG A 14 10.80 33.65 -12.30
N SER A 15 11.81 33.54 -11.42
CA SER A 15 12.98 32.69 -11.64
C SER A 15 12.64 31.20 -11.80
N LEU A 16 11.56 30.71 -11.17
CA LEU A 16 11.12 29.32 -11.33
C LEU A 16 10.50 29.05 -12.71
N LEU A 17 9.91 30.07 -13.34
CA LEU A 17 9.32 29.98 -14.68
C LEU A 17 10.37 30.12 -15.78
N GLU A 18 11.58 30.58 -15.44
CA GLU A 18 12.71 30.68 -16.37
C GLU A 18 13.49 29.36 -16.49
N CYS A 19 13.16 28.36 -15.66
CA CYS A 19 13.80 27.05 -15.70
C CYS A 19 13.40 26.27 -16.96
N SER A 20 14.33 26.08 -17.90
CA SER A 20 14.09 25.22 -19.06
C SER A 20 14.27 23.74 -18.68
N ALA A 21 13.19 22.96 -18.83
CA ALA A 21 13.21 21.52 -18.60
C ALA A 21 14.16 20.80 -19.57
N GLU A 22 14.14 21.21 -20.84
CA GLU A 22 15.02 20.68 -21.89
C GLU A 22 16.50 20.96 -21.59
N GLU A 23 16.85 22.18 -21.21
CA GLU A 23 18.24 22.53 -20.89
C GLU A 23 18.74 21.79 -19.65
N THR A 24 17.87 21.62 -18.65
CA THR A 24 18.18 20.87 -17.42
C THR A 24 18.44 19.40 -17.74
N ALA A 25 17.56 18.77 -18.54
CA ALA A 25 17.75 17.41 -19.02
C ALA A 25 19.02 17.27 -19.87
N GLY A 26 19.33 18.25 -20.71
CA GLY A 26 20.55 18.31 -21.51
C GLY A 26 21.83 18.32 -20.65
N LYS A 27 21.81 19.04 -19.52
CA LYS A 27 22.91 19.01 -18.54
C LYS A 27 23.03 17.65 -17.85
N TRP A 28 21.90 17.05 -17.49
CA TRP A 28 21.87 15.71 -16.88
C TRP A 28 22.40 14.62 -17.82
N LEU A 29 22.12 14.71 -19.13
CA LEU A 29 22.69 13.80 -20.13
C LEU A 29 24.22 13.88 -20.24
N GLN A 30 24.80 15.04 -19.91
CA GLN A 30 26.24 15.28 -19.96
C GLN A 30 26.92 15.13 -18.59
N ALA A 31 26.15 14.84 -17.54
CA ALA A 31 26.65 14.77 -16.17
C ALA A 31 27.51 13.52 -15.96
N THR A 32 28.65 13.69 -15.29
CA THR A 32 29.48 12.56 -14.85
C THR A 32 28.89 11.84 -13.63
N ASP A 33 28.15 12.57 -12.80
CA ASP A 33 27.44 12.06 -11.63
C ASP A 33 26.00 12.57 -11.67
N LEU A 34 25.14 11.83 -12.39
CA LEU A 34 23.74 12.17 -12.55
C LEU A 34 23.01 12.26 -11.19
N THR A 35 23.31 11.34 -10.27
CA THR A 35 22.67 11.30 -8.95
C THR A 35 22.88 12.62 -8.22
N ARG A 36 24.13 13.10 -8.17
CA ARG A 36 24.45 14.36 -7.50
C ARG A 36 23.76 15.56 -8.15
N GLU A 37 23.79 15.67 -9.48
CA GLU A 37 23.17 16.79 -10.19
C GLU A 37 21.65 16.82 -9.97
N VAL A 38 21.00 15.65 -9.96
CA VAL A 38 19.57 15.56 -9.68
C VAL A 38 19.26 15.90 -8.22
N TYR A 39 20.01 15.39 -7.26
CA TYR A 39 19.79 15.70 -5.84
C TYR A 39 19.99 17.19 -5.53
N GLN A 40 21.00 17.82 -6.12
CA GLN A 40 21.21 19.27 -6.01
C GLN A 40 20.03 20.07 -6.58
N HIS A 41 19.51 19.65 -7.73
CA HIS A 41 18.30 20.24 -8.32
C HIS A 41 17.09 20.11 -7.39
N LEU A 42 16.85 18.92 -6.85
CA LEU A 42 15.74 18.67 -5.93
C LEU A 42 15.89 19.47 -4.62
N ALA A 43 17.07 19.47 -4.00
CA ALA A 43 17.37 20.22 -2.78
C ALA A 43 17.07 21.71 -2.95
N HIS A 44 17.39 22.27 -4.12
CA HIS A 44 17.14 23.67 -4.43
C HIS A 44 15.65 23.98 -4.66
N TYR A 45 14.99 23.24 -5.54
CA TYR A 45 13.67 23.62 -6.05
C TYR A 45 12.49 23.10 -5.24
N VAL A 46 12.61 21.95 -4.57
CA VAL A 46 11.48 21.34 -3.83
C VAL A 46 10.97 22.23 -2.68
N PRO A 47 11.82 22.77 -1.78
CA PRO A 47 11.37 23.67 -0.71
C PRO A 47 10.76 24.96 -1.26
N GLN A 48 11.20 25.41 -2.44
CA GLN A 48 10.67 26.61 -3.10
C GLN A 48 9.28 26.41 -3.69
N ILE A 49 8.84 25.18 -3.93
CA ILE A 49 7.53 24.87 -4.51
C ILE A 49 6.51 24.58 -3.41
N TYR A 50 6.77 23.61 -2.52
CA TYR A 50 5.75 23.03 -1.64
C TYR A 50 5.58 23.71 -0.27
N CYS A 51 6.47 24.62 0.15
CA CYS A 51 6.50 25.14 1.52
C CYS A 51 6.57 26.66 1.61
N ARG A 52 5.63 27.32 0.94
CA ARG A 52 5.54 28.79 0.88
C ARG A 52 4.65 29.43 1.96
N GLY A 53 3.94 28.66 2.78
CA GLY A 53 3.11 29.21 3.85
C GLY A 53 2.16 28.21 4.52
N PRO A 54 1.20 28.70 5.34
CA PRO A 54 0.22 27.87 6.05
C PRO A 54 -0.86 27.27 5.13
N ASN A 55 -1.15 27.95 4.00
CA ASN A 55 -2.16 27.54 3.05
C ASN A 55 -1.48 27.10 1.75
N PRO A 56 -1.48 25.79 1.42
CA PRO A 56 -0.96 25.32 0.16
C PRO A 56 -1.84 25.82 -1.00
N PHE A 57 -1.26 25.97 -2.18
CA PHE A 57 -2.02 26.23 -3.40
C PHE A 57 -1.78 25.11 -4.42
N PRO A 58 -2.49 23.97 -4.28
CA PRO A 58 -2.14 22.71 -4.94
C PRO A 58 -2.02 22.83 -6.46
N GLN A 59 -2.91 23.57 -7.12
CA GLN A 59 -2.89 23.75 -8.56
C GLN A 59 -1.60 24.43 -9.06
N LYS A 60 -1.11 25.43 -8.32
CA LYS A 60 0.13 26.13 -8.64
C LYS A 60 1.36 25.30 -8.29
N GLU A 61 1.32 24.61 -7.16
CA GLU A 61 2.38 23.68 -6.75
C GLU A 61 2.54 22.57 -7.78
N ASP A 62 1.43 21.99 -8.25
CA ASP A 62 1.42 20.95 -9.28
C ASP A 62 1.97 21.45 -10.62
N MET A 63 1.57 22.66 -11.05
CA MET A 63 2.11 23.26 -12.28
C MET A 63 3.63 23.46 -12.18
N LEU A 64 4.11 24.03 -11.08
CA LEU A 64 5.55 24.28 -10.88
C LEU A 64 6.33 22.98 -10.72
N ALA A 65 5.80 22.00 -9.98
CA ALA A 65 6.41 20.69 -9.85
C ALA A 65 6.50 19.98 -11.20
N GLN A 66 5.44 20.04 -12.02
CA GLN A 66 5.48 19.49 -13.37
C GLN A 66 6.54 20.18 -14.23
N HIS A 67 6.60 21.52 -14.22
CA HIS A 67 7.51 22.27 -15.07
C HIS A 67 8.99 22.13 -14.66
N VAL A 68 9.28 22.28 -13.35
CA VAL A 68 10.64 22.44 -12.83
C VAL A 68 11.23 21.12 -12.34
N LEU A 69 10.42 20.21 -11.81
CA LEU A 69 10.91 18.98 -11.21
C LEU A 69 10.71 17.78 -12.15
N LEU A 70 9.48 17.53 -12.59
CA LEU A 70 9.15 16.33 -13.38
C LEU A 70 9.50 16.49 -14.86
N GLY A 71 9.31 17.68 -15.44
CA GLY A 71 9.60 17.98 -16.84
C GLY A 71 11.03 17.63 -17.25
N PRO A 72 12.09 18.05 -16.53
CA PRO A 72 13.46 17.62 -16.81
C PRO A 72 13.63 16.09 -16.84
N MET A 73 12.92 15.36 -15.98
CA MET A 73 12.98 13.89 -15.93
C MET A 73 12.33 13.27 -17.16
N GLU A 74 11.21 13.82 -17.61
CA GLU A 74 10.51 13.39 -18.83
C GLU A 74 11.36 13.65 -20.08
N TRP A 75 11.96 14.84 -20.21
CA TRP A 75 12.89 15.16 -21.28
C TRP A 75 14.12 14.25 -21.27
N TYR A 76 14.69 13.97 -20.09
CA TYR A 76 15.82 13.06 -19.94
C TYR A 76 15.45 11.64 -20.37
N LEU A 77 14.30 11.13 -19.94
CA LEU A 77 13.81 9.80 -20.29
C LEU A 77 13.61 9.67 -21.80
N CYS A 78 12.82 10.57 -22.39
CA CYS A 78 12.51 10.56 -23.82
C CYS A 78 13.75 10.81 -24.70
N GLY A 79 14.69 11.66 -24.25
CA GLY A 79 15.82 12.13 -25.05
C GLY A 79 15.41 13.09 -26.18
N GLU A 80 14.14 13.49 -26.18
CA GLU A 80 13.50 14.45 -27.08
C GLU A 80 12.30 15.06 -26.34
N ASP A 81 11.54 15.93 -26.99
CA ASP A 81 10.35 16.52 -26.40
C ASP A 81 9.35 15.44 -25.95
N PRO A 82 8.97 15.39 -24.66
CA PRO A 82 8.01 14.42 -24.12
C PRO A 82 6.69 14.36 -24.88
N ALA A 83 6.26 15.47 -25.51
CA ALA A 83 5.06 15.51 -26.34
C ALA A 83 5.15 14.62 -27.59
N PHE A 84 6.36 14.26 -28.02
CA PHE A 84 6.60 13.29 -29.10
C PHE A 84 7.14 11.96 -28.57
N GLY A 85 7.99 11.99 -27.55
CA GLY A 85 8.63 10.81 -26.98
C GLY A 85 7.64 9.81 -26.38
N PHE A 86 6.70 10.26 -25.53
CA PHE A 86 5.72 9.35 -24.92
C PHE A 86 4.76 8.73 -25.95
N PRO A 87 4.18 9.47 -26.92
CA PRO A 87 3.38 8.86 -27.97
C PRO A 87 4.14 7.82 -28.82
N LYS A 88 5.45 7.99 -29.04
CA LYS A 88 6.26 6.97 -29.72
C LYS A 88 6.40 5.71 -28.87
N LEU A 89 6.56 5.84 -27.56
CA LEU A 89 6.62 4.70 -26.63
C LEU A 89 5.28 3.95 -26.61
N GLU A 90 4.14 4.66 -26.57
CA GLU A 90 2.82 4.04 -26.64
C GLU A 90 2.60 3.30 -27.97
N GLN A 91 3.01 3.89 -29.09
CA GLN A 91 2.87 3.27 -30.41
C GLN A 91 3.77 2.05 -30.59
N ALA A 92 4.95 2.04 -29.97
CA ALA A 92 5.85 0.90 -29.96
C ALA A 92 5.43 -0.18 -28.94
N ASN A 93 4.56 0.17 -27.98
CA ASN A 93 4.11 -0.74 -26.94
C ASN A 93 3.20 -1.83 -27.51
N LYS A 94 3.42 -3.07 -27.08
CA LYS A 94 2.49 -4.17 -27.24
C LYS A 94 1.83 -4.43 -25.89
N PRO A 95 0.66 -3.82 -25.60
CA PRO A 95 0.07 -3.85 -24.27
C PRO A 95 -0.35 -5.26 -23.86
N SER A 96 -0.19 -5.57 -22.59
CA SER A 96 -0.73 -6.79 -21.97
C SER A 96 -2.22 -6.98 -22.27
N HIS A 97 -2.63 -8.25 -22.40
CA HIS A 97 -4.03 -8.65 -22.44
C HIS A 97 -4.74 -8.49 -21.08
N LEU A 98 -3.99 -8.25 -20.00
CA LEU A 98 -4.55 -7.94 -18.69
C LEU A 98 -5.01 -6.49 -18.65
N CYS A 99 -6.26 -6.26 -18.24
CA CYS A 99 -6.80 -4.92 -18.08
C CYS A 99 -6.07 -4.15 -16.96
N GLY A 100 -5.92 -4.76 -15.78
CA GLY A 100 -5.13 -4.19 -14.67
C GLY A 100 -5.60 -2.84 -14.15
N ARG A 101 -6.78 -2.35 -14.55
CA ARG A 101 -7.28 -1.05 -14.10
C ARG A 101 -7.44 -1.06 -12.58
N VAL A 102 -6.63 -0.27 -11.90
CA VAL A 102 -6.70 -0.11 -10.44
C VAL A 102 -7.94 0.72 -10.08
N PHE A 103 -8.71 0.25 -9.10
CA PHE A 103 -9.96 0.89 -8.71
C PHE A 103 -9.74 2.08 -7.79
N LYS A 104 -10.53 3.13 -8.00
CA LYS A 104 -10.59 4.28 -7.08
C LYS A 104 -11.70 4.09 -6.05
N VAL A 105 -11.55 4.77 -4.91
CA VAL A 105 -12.59 4.81 -3.86
C VAL A 105 -13.90 5.28 -4.46
N GLY A 106 -14.97 4.53 -4.24
CA GLY A 106 -16.30 4.85 -4.75
C GLY A 106 -16.60 4.34 -6.17
N GLU A 107 -15.62 3.81 -6.90
CA GLU A 107 -15.86 3.24 -8.24
C GLU A 107 -16.64 1.91 -8.13
N PRO A 108 -17.57 1.64 -9.06
CA PRO A 108 -18.29 0.37 -9.08
C PRO A 108 -17.44 -0.77 -9.65
N THR A 109 -17.50 -1.92 -8.98
CA THR A 109 -16.88 -3.19 -9.41
C THR A 109 -17.96 -4.26 -9.63
N TYR A 110 -17.68 -5.19 -10.54
CA TYR A 110 -18.64 -6.21 -10.97
C TYR A 110 -18.04 -7.60 -10.83
N SER A 111 -18.69 -8.47 -10.05
CA SER A 111 -18.29 -9.87 -9.86
C SER A 111 -19.35 -10.81 -10.43
N CYS A 112 -18.97 -11.65 -11.39
CA CYS A 112 -19.88 -12.66 -11.95
C CYS A 112 -19.96 -13.87 -11.01
N ARG A 113 -21.17 -14.27 -10.60
CA ARG A 113 -21.39 -15.43 -9.72
C ARG A 113 -21.33 -16.76 -10.46
N ASP A 114 -21.50 -16.73 -11.76
CA ASP A 114 -21.55 -17.94 -12.58
C ASP A 114 -20.13 -18.29 -13.10
N CYS A 115 -19.33 -17.29 -13.49
CA CYS A 115 -18.02 -17.50 -14.14
C CYS A 115 -16.81 -17.32 -13.22
N ALA A 116 -16.91 -16.55 -12.13
CA ALA A 116 -15.74 -16.31 -11.29
C ALA A 116 -15.21 -17.61 -10.67
N VAL A 117 -13.89 -17.73 -10.58
CA VAL A 117 -13.22 -18.80 -9.84
C VAL A 117 -13.53 -18.66 -8.35
N ASP A 118 -13.49 -17.43 -7.83
CA ASP A 118 -13.81 -17.14 -6.44
C ASP A 118 -14.45 -15.74 -6.22
N PRO A 119 -14.95 -15.42 -5.01
CA PRO A 119 -15.67 -14.18 -4.74
C PRO A 119 -14.84 -12.88 -4.84
N THR A 120 -13.51 -12.98 -4.98
CA THR A 120 -12.61 -11.82 -5.09
C THR A 120 -12.47 -11.32 -6.53
N CYS A 121 -12.86 -12.11 -7.52
CA CYS A 121 -12.77 -11.73 -8.94
C CYS A 121 -13.70 -10.55 -9.27
N VAL A 122 -13.15 -9.52 -9.89
CA VAL A 122 -13.80 -8.23 -10.15
C VAL A 122 -13.44 -7.66 -11.52
N LEU A 123 -14.45 -7.08 -12.16
CA LEU A 123 -14.31 -6.34 -13.42
C LEU A 123 -14.58 -4.85 -13.20
N CYS A 124 -13.84 -4.03 -13.93
CA CYS A 124 -14.22 -2.64 -14.13
C CYS A 124 -15.46 -2.53 -15.01
N MET A 125 -16.15 -1.38 -14.93
CA MET A 125 -17.37 -1.14 -15.71
C MET A 125 -17.20 -1.40 -17.21
N GLU A 126 -16.10 -0.94 -17.80
CA GLU A 126 -15.86 -1.10 -19.23
C GLU A 126 -15.66 -2.57 -19.63
N CYS A 127 -14.90 -3.32 -18.85
CA CYS A 127 -14.68 -4.74 -19.11
C CYS A 127 -15.94 -5.56 -18.89
N PHE A 128 -16.69 -5.26 -17.83
CA PHE A 128 -17.98 -5.90 -17.58
C PHE A 128 -18.94 -5.72 -18.75
N LEU A 129 -19.14 -4.47 -19.19
CA LEU A 129 -20.02 -4.16 -20.33
C LEU A 129 -19.52 -4.74 -21.64
N GLY A 130 -18.21 -4.89 -21.82
CA GLY A 130 -17.57 -5.49 -23.00
C GLY A 130 -17.42 -7.01 -22.95
N SER A 131 -17.93 -7.68 -21.91
CA SER A 131 -17.75 -9.13 -21.70
C SER A 131 -19.09 -9.87 -21.73
N ILE A 132 -19.03 -11.21 -21.74
CA ILE A 132 -20.21 -12.07 -21.61
C ILE A 132 -20.88 -11.95 -20.24
N HIS A 133 -20.15 -11.49 -19.22
CA HIS A 133 -20.60 -11.51 -17.83
C HIS A 133 -21.78 -10.58 -17.54
N ARG A 134 -22.03 -9.59 -18.41
CA ARG A 134 -23.20 -8.70 -18.31
C ARG A 134 -24.53 -9.43 -18.43
N ASP A 135 -24.51 -10.58 -19.11
CA ASP A 135 -25.69 -11.41 -19.39
C ASP A 135 -25.85 -12.54 -18.35
N HIS A 136 -24.98 -12.59 -17.33
CA HIS A 136 -24.97 -13.60 -16.25
C HIS A 136 -25.47 -13.03 -14.92
N ARG A 137 -25.53 -13.86 -13.87
CA ARG A 137 -25.79 -13.36 -12.51
C ARG A 137 -24.53 -12.72 -11.96
N TYR A 138 -24.59 -11.43 -11.67
CA TYR A 138 -23.48 -10.69 -11.10
C TYR A 138 -23.87 -9.95 -9.82
N ARG A 139 -22.85 -9.48 -9.10
CA ARG A 139 -22.97 -8.56 -7.98
C ARG A 139 -22.20 -7.28 -8.31
N MET A 140 -22.85 -6.14 -8.10
CA MET A 140 -22.19 -4.84 -8.11
C MET A 140 -21.78 -4.47 -6.68
N THR A 141 -20.55 -4.02 -6.50
CA THR A 141 -20.02 -3.52 -5.22
C THR A 141 -19.32 -2.19 -5.44
N THR A 142 -19.20 -1.38 -4.39
CA THR A 142 -18.43 -0.13 -4.42
C THR A 142 -17.02 -0.41 -3.92
N SER A 143 -15.99 -0.03 -4.67
CA SER A 143 -14.60 -0.21 -4.28
C SER A 143 -14.20 0.73 -3.14
N GLY A 144 -13.43 0.20 -2.18
CA GLY A 144 -12.74 0.98 -1.14
C GLY A 144 -11.45 1.65 -1.62
N GLY A 145 -11.10 1.55 -2.91
CA GLY A 145 -9.86 2.09 -3.47
C GLY A 145 -8.66 1.14 -3.46
N GLY A 146 -8.92 -0.16 -3.30
CA GLY A 146 -7.94 -1.25 -3.43
C GLY A 146 -8.34 -2.26 -4.51
N GLY A 147 -7.35 -2.98 -5.05
CA GLY A 147 -7.51 -4.00 -6.10
C GLY A 147 -7.56 -3.45 -7.53
N PHE A 148 -7.51 -4.36 -8.51
CA PHE A 148 -7.55 -4.04 -9.93
C PHE A 148 -8.44 -5.01 -10.72
N CYS A 149 -8.75 -4.65 -11.96
CA CYS A 149 -9.61 -5.44 -12.84
C CYS A 149 -8.95 -6.74 -13.31
N ASP A 150 -9.63 -7.87 -13.11
CA ASP A 150 -9.16 -9.22 -13.46
C ASP A 150 -9.48 -9.62 -14.92
N CYS A 151 -9.93 -8.69 -15.75
CA CYS A 151 -10.15 -8.96 -17.17
C CYS A 151 -8.81 -9.31 -17.84
N GLY A 152 -8.79 -10.42 -18.57
CA GLY A 152 -7.62 -11.00 -19.19
C GLY A 152 -6.95 -12.09 -18.36
N ASP A 153 -7.23 -12.18 -17.05
CA ASP A 153 -6.64 -13.20 -16.18
C ASP A 153 -7.38 -14.53 -16.36
N THR A 154 -6.71 -15.51 -16.98
CA THR A 154 -7.27 -16.84 -17.21
C THR A 154 -7.42 -17.66 -15.94
N GLU A 155 -6.77 -17.27 -14.84
CA GLU A 155 -6.90 -17.91 -13.55
C GLU A 155 -8.05 -17.34 -12.69
N ALA A 156 -8.61 -16.19 -13.07
CA ALA A 156 -9.73 -15.55 -12.36
C ALA A 156 -11.12 -16.01 -12.86
N TRP A 157 -11.21 -16.49 -14.11
CA TRP A 157 -12.49 -16.81 -14.76
C TRP A 157 -12.53 -18.23 -15.32
N LYS A 158 -13.59 -18.97 -15.00
CA LYS A 158 -13.87 -20.31 -15.56
C LYS A 158 -14.24 -20.24 -17.04
N GLU A 159 -14.91 -19.17 -17.44
CA GLU A 159 -15.38 -18.91 -18.80
C GLU A 159 -15.31 -17.40 -19.08
N GLY A 160 -15.01 -17.02 -20.33
CA GLY A 160 -14.98 -15.62 -20.77
C GLY A 160 -13.93 -14.73 -20.09
N PRO A 161 -12.65 -15.13 -19.95
CA PRO A 161 -11.65 -14.32 -19.26
C PRO A 161 -11.38 -12.96 -19.91
N TYR A 162 -11.67 -12.80 -21.20
CA TYR A 162 -11.43 -11.58 -21.97
C TYR A 162 -12.73 -10.82 -22.26
N CYS A 163 -12.66 -9.50 -22.22
CA CYS A 163 -13.65 -8.63 -22.84
C CYS A 163 -13.25 -8.30 -24.29
N GLN A 164 -14.17 -7.76 -25.08
CA GLN A 164 -13.93 -7.38 -26.48
C GLN A 164 -12.73 -6.45 -26.71
N LYS A 165 -12.32 -5.66 -25.70
CA LYS A 165 -11.14 -4.78 -25.79
C LYS A 165 -9.82 -5.49 -25.52
N HIS A 166 -9.85 -6.59 -24.78
CA HIS A 166 -8.67 -7.33 -24.33
C HIS A 166 -8.63 -8.75 -24.92
N GLU A 167 -9.38 -9.01 -26.00
CA GLU A 167 -9.32 -10.29 -26.71
C GLU A 167 -7.92 -10.52 -27.29
N LEU A 168 -7.41 -11.73 -27.11
CA LEU A 168 -6.16 -12.16 -27.74
C LEU A 168 -6.39 -12.39 -29.23
N ASN A 169 -5.59 -11.75 -30.09
CA ASN A 169 -5.50 -12.17 -31.48
C ASN A 169 -4.85 -13.56 -31.51
N THR A 170 -5.58 -14.56 -32.03
CA THR A 170 -5.28 -16.01 -31.92
C THR A 170 -3.95 -16.43 -32.56
N SER A 171 -3.24 -15.51 -33.22
CA SER A 171 -1.89 -15.67 -33.80
C SER A 171 -0.75 -15.39 -32.82
N GLU A 172 -1.03 -14.96 -31.58
CA GLU A 172 -0.01 -14.53 -30.59
C GLU A 172 0.12 -15.51 -29.41
N ILE A 173 0.13 -16.82 -29.68
CA ILE A 173 0.36 -17.87 -28.66
C ILE A 173 1.87 -18.02 -28.34
N GLU A 174 2.72 -17.13 -28.85
CA GLU A 174 4.16 -17.18 -28.57
C GLU A 174 4.47 -16.70 -27.15
N GLU A 175 5.49 -17.32 -26.55
CA GLU A 175 6.04 -17.00 -25.22
C GLU A 175 6.05 -15.49 -24.97
N GLU A 176 5.63 -15.04 -23.78
CA GLU A 176 5.65 -13.61 -23.40
C GLU A 176 7.05 -13.03 -23.66
N GLU A 177 7.21 -12.36 -24.79
CA GLU A 177 8.44 -11.69 -25.17
C GLU A 177 8.73 -10.60 -24.13
N ASP A 178 10.00 -10.45 -23.72
CA ASP A 178 10.36 -9.45 -22.73
C ASP A 178 10.02 -8.05 -23.27
N PRO A 179 9.14 -7.26 -22.63
CA PRO A 179 8.70 -5.97 -23.19
C PRO A 179 9.84 -4.95 -23.38
N LEU A 180 11.03 -5.21 -22.82
CA LEU A 180 12.23 -4.41 -23.09
C LEU A 180 12.67 -4.47 -24.55
N VAL A 181 12.35 -5.51 -25.31
CA VAL A 181 12.71 -5.61 -26.74
C VAL A 181 12.11 -4.50 -27.59
N HIS A 182 11.02 -3.88 -27.12
CA HIS A 182 10.34 -2.77 -27.80
C HIS A 182 10.96 -1.40 -27.48
N LEU A 183 11.98 -1.37 -26.62
CA LEU A 183 12.71 -0.16 -26.24
C LEU A 183 14.14 -0.20 -26.79
N SER A 184 14.67 0.96 -27.19
CA SER A 184 16.09 1.07 -27.54
C SER A 184 16.97 1.02 -26.29
N GLU A 185 18.22 0.57 -26.45
CA GLU A 185 19.20 0.50 -25.35
C GLU A 185 19.37 1.84 -24.63
N ASP A 186 19.38 2.95 -25.38
CA ASP A 186 19.47 4.30 -24.81
C ASP A 186 18.27 4.66 -23.94
N VAL A 187 17.05 4.32 -24.37
CA VAL A 187 15.83 4.57 -23.58
C VAL A 187 15.83 3.71 -22.32
N ILE A 188 16.24 2.44 -22.43
CA ILE A 188 16.36 1.54 -21.27
C ILE A 188 17.34 2.14 -20.25
N ALA A 189 18.53 2.55 -20.70
CA ALA A 189 19.57 3.10 -19.82
C ALA A 189 19.11 4.40 -19.12
N ARG A 190 18.53 5.35 -19.87
CA ARG A 190 18.03 6.61 -19.30
C ARG A 190 16.88 6.38 -18.33
N THR A 191 15.93 5.51 -18.68
CA THR A 191 14.81 5.15 -17.80
C THR A 191 15.30 4.50 -16.53
N TYR A 192 16.20 3.52 -16.62
CA TYR A 192 16.75 2.83 -15.46
C TYR A 192 17.46 3.81 -14.52
N ASN A 193 18.30 4.68 -15.05
CA ASN A 193 19.02 5.68 -14.27
C ASN A 193 18.08 6.62 -13.52
N ILE A 194 17.10 7.22 -14.23
CA ILE A 194 16.20 8.18 -13.58
C ILE A 194 15.27 7.50 -12.59
N PHE A 195 14.76 6.29 -12.88
CA PHE A 195 13.94 5.53 -11.95
C PHE A 195 14.73 5.11 -10.70
N ALA A 196 15.99 4.67 -10.86
CA ALA A 196 16.83 4.29 -9.73
C ALA A 196 17.08 5.45 -8.76
N ILE A 197 17.36 6.65 -9.29
CA ILE A 197 17.59 7.84 -8.48
C ILE A 197 16.28 8.31 -7.83
N MET A 198 15.20 8.39 -8.61
CA MET A 198 13.90 8.92 -8.17
C MET A 198 13.17 8.02 -7.20
N PHE A 199 13.15 6.71 -7.46
CA PHE A 199 12.48 5.80 -6.56
C PHE A 199 13.24 5.71 -5.23
N ARG A 200 14.58 5.69 -5.26
CA ARG A 200 15.41 5.78 -4.03
C ARG A 200 15.11 7.04 -3.24
N TYR A 201 15.12 8.20 -3.90
CA TYR A 201 14.79 9.48 -3.27
C TYR A 201 13.41 9.45 -2.59
N ALA A 202 12.38 8.94 -3.29
CA ALA A 202 11.03 8.85 -2.75
C ALA A 202 10.96 7.93 -1.52
N VAL A 203 11.54 6.74 -1.61
CA VAL A 203 11.55 5.78 -0.50
C VAL A 203 12.31 6.35 0.70
N GLU A 204 13.47 6.96 0.47
CA GLU A 204 14.28 7.52 1.54
C GLU A 204 13.55 8.64 2.29
N ILE A 205 12.99 9.62 1.58
CA ILE A 205 12.34 10.76 2.24
C ILE A 205 11.00 10.38 2.91
N LEU A 206 10.24 9.45 2.32
CA LEU A 206 8.97 8.99 2.90
C LEU A 206 9.21 8.13 4.15
N THR A 207 10.30 7.38 4.20
CA THR A 207 10.71 6.57 5.36
C THR A 207 11.71 7.29 6.29
N TRP A 208 11.90 8.59 6.10
CA TRP A 208 12.85 9.38 6.89
C TRP A 208 12.33 9.62 8.31
N GLU A 209 13.14 9.28 9.32
CA GLU A 209 12.71 9.32 10.73
C GLU A 209 13.02 10.65 11.42
N LYS A 210 13.97 11.45 10.93
CA LYS A 210 14.34 12.72 11.57
C LYS A 210 13.38 13.83 11.18
N GLU A 211 12.89 14.56 12.18
CA GLU A 211 11.89 15.64 11.99
C GLU A 211 12.51 17.02 11.67
N SER A 212 13.82 17.21 11.89
CA SER A 212 14.48 18.53 11.77
C SER A 212 15.69 18.57 10.83
N GLU A 213 16.17 17.42 10.39
CA GLU A 213 17.36 17.29 9.53
C GLU A 213 17.00 16.52 8.27
N LEU A 214 17.41 17.04 7.10
CA LEU A 214 17.29 16.31 5.84
C LEU A 214 18.41 15.27 5.70
N PRO A 215 18.26 14.28 4.79
CA PRO A 215 19.38 13.49 4.30
C PRO A 215 20.53 14.40 3.84
N ALA A 216 21.78 13.95 4.03
CA ALA A 216 22.98 14.75 3.75
C ALA A 216 23.00 15.29 2.31
N ASP A 217 22.56 14.49 1.35
CA ASP A 217 22.54 14.84 -0.08
C ASP A 217 21.45 15.87 -0.45
N LEU A 218 20.56 16.20 0.49
CA LEU A 218 19.48 17.18 0.33
C LEU A 218 19.66 18.42 1.21
N GLU A 219 20.75 18.52 1.96
CA GLU A 219 20.99 19.69 2.80
C GLU A 219 21.27 20.95 1.95
N ILE A 220 20.55 22.02 2.24
CA ILE A 220 20.75 23.34 1.62
C ILE A 220 21.64 24.23 2.50
N ILE A 221 22.40 25.11 1.85
CA ILE A 221 23.35 26.03 2.50
C ILE A 221 22.62 27.05 3.39
N GLU A 222 21.42 27.51 3.01
CA GLU A 222 20.61 28.44 3.79
C GLU A 222 19.33 27.76 4.30
N LYS A 223 19.32 27.38 5.59
CA LYS A 223 18.12 26.86 6.26
C LYS A 223 17.24 28.03 6.69
N ARG A 224 16.01 28.11 6.15
CA ARG A 224 14.96 28.93 6.74
C ARG A 224 14.40 28.17 7.94
N ASP A 225 14.48 28.75 9.13
CA ASP A 225 13.98 28.14 10.38
C ASP A 225 12.44 28.18 10.47
N THR A 226 11.76 27.48 9.57
CA THR A 226 10.31 27.35 9.55
C THR A 226 9.88 25.91 9.73
N TYR A 227 8.82 25.72 10.52
CA TYR A 227 8.35 24.44 11.00
C TYR A 227 6.83 24.33 10.81
N TYR A 228 6.35 23.10 10.68
CA TYR A 228 4.94 22.74 10.72
C TYR A 228 4.63 21.94 11.99
N CYS A 229 3.54 22.30 12.66
CA CYS A 229 2.89 21.41 13.60
C CYS A 229 1.98 20.47 12.80
N MET A 230 2.40 19.22 12.59
CA MET A 230 1.70 18.22 11.80
C MET A 230 0.85 17.31 12.69
N LEU A 231 -0.46 17.31 12.47
CA LEU A 231 -1.41 16.38 13.09
C LEU A 231 -1.63 15.19 12.15
N PHE A 232 -1.61 13.98 12.70
CA PHE A 232 -1.82 12.73 11.97
C PHE A 232 -3.17 12.10 12.33
N ASN A 233 -3.74 11.37 11.38
CA ASN A 233 -4.96 10.59 11.59
C ASN A 233 -4.72 9.44 12.56
N ASP A 234 -5.74 9.09 13.33
CA ASP A 234 -5.85 7.81 14.03
C ASP A 234 -7.30 7.34 14.08
N GLU A 235 -7.48 6.03 14.28
CA GLU A 235 -8.81 5.40 14.36
C GLU A 235 -9.33 5.30 15.81
N VAL A 236 -8.78 6.13 16.72
CA VAL A 236 -9.10 6.08 18.16
C VAL A 236 -9.93 7.28 18.59
N HIS A 237 -9.58 8.48 18.13
CA HIS A 237 -10.24 9.71 18.55
C HIS A 237 -11.45 10.02 17.68
N THR A 238 -12.52 10.52 18.29
CA THR A 238 -13.71 10.92 17.52
C THR A 238 -13.51 12.27 16.85
N TYR A 239 -14.20 12.49 15.74
CA TYR A 239 -14.22 13.77 15.02
C TYR A 239 -14.49 14.98 15.95
N GLU A 240 -15.47 14.87 16.84
CA GLU A 240 -15.81 15.94 17.79
C GLU A 240 -14.66 16.27 18.76
N GLN A 241 -13.97 15.23 19.27
CA GLN A 241 -12.81 15.40 20.15
C GLN A 241 -11.65 16.10 19.43
N VAL A 242 -11.39 15.72 18.19
CA VAL A 242 -10.36 16.34 17.35
C VAL A 242 -10.70 17.81 17.09
N ILE A 243 -11.93 18.12 16.68
CA ILE A 243 -12.41 19.48 16.43
C ILE A 243 -12.24 20.36 17.67
N TYR A 244 -12.72 19.90 18.83
CA TYR A 244 -12.61 20.64 20.09
C TYR A 244 -11.14 20.91 20.48
N THR A 245 -10.28 19.90 20.30
CA THR A 245 -8.85 20.01 20.60
C THR A 245 -8.16 21.02 19.69
N LEU A 246 -8.49 21.01 18.39
CA LEU A 246 -7.95 21.93 17.40
C LEU A 246 -8.36 23.38 17.68
N GLN A 247 -9.62 23.63 18.04
CA GLN A 247 -10.08 24.99 18.40
C GLN A 247 -9.24 25.57 19.55
N LYS A 248 -8.90 24.76 20.56
CA LYS A 248 -8.06 25.20 21.68
C LYS A 248 -6.58 25.36 21.32
N ALA A 249 -6.02 24.44 20.56
CA ALA A 249 -4.60 24.43 20.24
C ALA A 249 -4.22 25.48 19.21
N VAL A 250 -5.10 25.72 18.23
CA VAL A 250 -4.84 26.60 17.08
C VAL A 250 -5.51 27.96 17.25
N ASN A 251 -6.51 28.08 18.14
CA ASN A 251 -7.37 29.27 18.28
C ASN A 251 -8.13 29.58 16.98
N CYS A 252 -8.70 28.55 16.35
CA CYS A 252 -9.46 28.66 15.11
C CYS A 252 -10.98 28.54 15.34
N THR A 253 -11.75 28.96 14.34
CA THR A 253 -13.20 28.80 14.32
C THR A 253 -13.60 27.33 14.21
N GLN A 254 -14.85 26.99 14.58
CA GLN A 254 -15.36 25.63 14.43
C GLN A 254 -15.32 25.15 12.98
N LYS A 255 -15.61 26.04 12.01
CA LYS A 255 -15.57 25.72 10.58
C LYS A 255 -14.16 25.35 10.11
N GLU A 256 -13.15 26.09 10.56
CA GLU A 256 -11.74 25.79 10.26
C GLU A 256 -11.30 24.48 10.92
N ALA A 257 -11.68 24.25 12.18
CA ALA A 257 -11.39 23.01 12.88
C ALA A 257 -12.01 21.78 12.19
N ILE A 258 -13.24 21.90 11.70
CA ILE A 258 -13.88 20.87 10.86
C ILE A 258 -13.05 20.64 9.59
N GLY A 259 -12.64 21.71 8.90
CA GLY A 259 -11.81 21.60 7.69
C GLY A 259 -10.48 20.89 7.94
N PHE A 260 -9.81 21.17 9.06
CA PHE A 260 -8.61 20.45 9.47
C PHE A 260 -8.90 18.97 9.72
N ALA A 261 -9.91 18.64 10.53
CA ALA A 261 -10.27 17.26 10.85
C ALA A 261 -10.61 16.43 9.60
N THR A 262 -11.42 16.99 8.69
CA THR A 262 -11.76 16.33 7.42
C THR A 262 -10.53 16.08 6.54
N THR A 263 -9.58 17.02 6.51
CA THR A 263 -8.35 16.84 5.73
C THR A 263 -7.42 15.80 6.36
N VAL A 264 -7.32 15.77 7.69
CA VAL A 264 -6.55 14.75 8.42
C VAL A 264 -7.09 13.35 8.15
N ASP A 265 -8.40 13.15 8.23
CA ASP A 265 -9.03 11.85 7.97
C ASP A 265 -8.88 11.38 6.51
N ARG A 266 -9.04 12.31 5.56
CA ARG A 266 -8.91 12.00 4.13
C ARG A 266 -7.47 11.71 3.73
N ASP A 267 -6.54 12.59 4.08
CA ASP A 267 -5.16 12.55 3.58
C ASP A 267 -4.20 11.83 4.53
N GLY A 268 -4.63 11.55 5.77
CA GLY A 268 -3.85 10.92 6.84
C GLY A 268 -3.04 11.90 7.70
N ARG A 269 -2.87 13.15 7.26
CA ARG A 269 -2.17 14.19 8.03
C ARG A 269 -2.49 15.61 7.53
N ARG A 270 -2.33 16.62 8.40
CA ARG A 270 -2.43 18.05 8.01
C ARG A 270 -1.61 18.93 8.94
N SER A 271 -1.04 20.01 8.39
CA SER A 271 -0.45 21.07 9.19
C SER A 271 -1.54 21.91 9.88
N VAL A 272 -1.42 22.07 11.19
CA VAL A 272 -2.33 22.90 12.01
C VAL A 272 -1.73 24.24 12.39
N ARG A 273 -0.39 24.36 12.31
CA ARG A 273 0.37 25.61 12.42
C ARG A 273 1.59 25.59 11.51
N TYR A 274 2.05 26.78 11.14
CA TYR A 274 3.28 27.05 10.41
C TYR A 274 3.96 28.29 11.03
N GLY A 275 5.26 28.22 11.30
CA GLY A 275 6.00 29.32 11.89
C GLY A 275 7.33 28.87 12.48
N ASP A 276 7.80 29.55 13.52
CA ASP A 276 8.98 29.10 14.28
C ASP A 276 8.69 27.82 15.09
N PHE A 277 9.76 27.20 15.58
CA PHE A 277 9.70 25.96 16.35
C PHE A 277 8.84 26.10 17.62
N GLN A 278 9.00 27.19 18.37
CA GLN A 278 8.30 27.40 19.64
C GLN A 278 6.79 27.54 19.43
N TYR A 279 6.38 28.26 18.38
CA TYR A 279 4.99 28.46 18.01
C TYR A 279 4.29 27.14 17.64
N CYS A 280 5.00 26.24 16.96
CA CYS A 280 4.51 24.91 16.61
C CYS A 280 4.49 23.96 17.82
N GLU A 281 5.54 23.96 18.64
CA GLU A 281 5.65 23.11 19.84
C GLU A 281 4.60 23.45 20.90
N GLN A 282 4.23 24.72 21.02
CA GLN A 282 3.11 25.15 21.86
C GLN A 282 1.79 24.50 21.45
N ALA A 283 1.47 24.47 20.15
CA ALA A 283 0.24 23.82 19.68
C ALA A 283 0.28 22.30 19.92
N LYS A 284 1.40 21.64 19.61
CA LYS A 284 1.61 20.22 19.92
C LYS A 284 1.38 19.93 21.40
N SER A 285 1.97 20.72 22.29
CA SER A 285 1.81 20.57 23.74
C SER A 285 0.35 20.65 24.19
N VAL A 286 -0.44 21.57 23.61
CA VAL A 286 -1.88 21.69 23.91
C VAL A 286 -2.67 20.48 23.39
N ILE A 287 -2.38 20.01 22.18
CA ILE A 287 -3.06 18.85 21.57
C ILE A 287 -2.81 17.59 22.41
N VAL A 288 -1.55 17.30 22.73
CA VAL A 288 -1.15 16.12 23.51
C VAL A 288 -1.78 16.19 24.91
N ARG A 289 -1.72 17.36 25.57
CA ARG A 289 -2.30 17.52 26.92
C ARG A 289 -3.81 17.27 26.93
N ASN A 290 -4.54 17.80 25.95
CA ASN A 290 -6.00 17.69 25.88
C ASN A 290 -6.48 16.26 25.52
N THR A 291 -5.65 15.46 24.86
CA THR A 291 -6.00 14.10 24.43
C THR A 291 -5.37 12.99 25.28
N SER A 292 -4.46 13.34 26.20
CA SER A 292 -3.78 12.41 27.11
C SER A 292 -4.67 11.52 27.98
N ARG A 293 -5.96 11.85 28.15
CA ARG A 293 -6.91 11.05 28.95
C ARG A 293 -7.44 9.81 28.21
N GLN A 294 -7.18 9.69 26.92
CA GLN A 294 -7.53 8.51 26.12
C GLN A 294 -6.46 7.41 26.24
N THR A 295 -6.69 6.27 25.59
CA THR A 295 -5.74 5.15 25.56
C THR A 295 -4.36 5.55 25.02
N LYS A 296 -4.33 6.51 24.09
CA LYS A 296 -3.13 7.20 23.60
C LYS A 296 -3.46 8.66 23.24
N PRO A 297 -2.51 9.61 23.35
CA PRO A 297 -2.72 10.96 22.83
C PRO A 297 -2.72 10.97 21.29
N LEU A 298 -3.31 12.01 20.69
CA LEU A 298 -3.21 12.26 19.25
C LEU A 298 -1.74 12.37 18.81
N LYS A 299 -1.40 11.75 17.68
CA LYS A 299 -0.06 11.83 17.09
C LYS A 299 0.16 13.21 16.46
N VAL A 300 1.10 13.97 17.02
CA VAL A 300 1.50 15.30 16.52
C VAL A 300 3.02 15.45 16.53
N GLN A 301 3.58 15.96 15.44
CA GLN A 301 5.02 16.18 15.26
C GLN A 301 5.30 17.62 14.87
N VAL A 302 6.49 18.14 15.24
CA VAL A 302 6.95 19.46 14.79
C VAL A 302 8.06 19.22 13.77
N MET A 303 7.74 19.40 12.50
CA MET A 303 8.60 19.02 11.39
C MET A 303 9.16 20.26 10.70
N HIS A 304 10.43 20.23 10.32
CA HIS A 304 11.02 21.30 9.51
C HIS A 304 10.31 21.37 8.14
N SER A 305 10.05 22.58 7.67
CA SER A 305 9.27 22.82 6.45
C SER A 305 9.87 22.11 5.23
N SER A 306 11.20 22.12 5.07
CA SER A 306 11.86 21.41 3.97
C SER A 306 11.61 19.90 3.98
N ILE A 307 11.55 19.24 5.14
CA ILE A 307 11.23 17.79 5.19
C ILE A 307 9.82 17.55 4.67
N VAL A 308 8.86 18.37 5.09
CA VAL A 308 7.47 18.28 4.61
C VAL A 308 7.40 18.54 3.10
N ALA A 309 8.18 19.50 2.59
CA ALA A 309 8.29 19.77 1.15
C ALA A 309 8.76 18.52 0.38
N HIS A 310 9.87 17.92 0.82
CA HIS A 310 10.46 16.75 0.18
C HIS A 310 9.55 15.51 0.30
N GLN A 311 8.83 15.34 1.41
CA GLN A 311 7.83 14.29 1.54
C GLN A 311 6.63 14.48 0.59
N ASN A 312 6.13 15.72 0.43
CA ASN A 312 5.05 16.01 -0.50
C ASN A 312 5.50 15.75 -1.96
N PHE A 313 6.72 16.16 -2.32
CA PHE A 313 7.27 15.83 -3.62
C PHE A 313 7.52 14.33 -3.78
N GLY A 314 7.96 13.61 -2.74
CA GLY A 314 8.09 12.16 -2.74
C GLY A 314 6.78 11.45 -3.10
N LEU A 315 5.65 11.89 -2.56
CA LEU A 315 4.33 11.38 -2.95
C LEU A 315 3.98 11.69 -4.40
N LYS A 316 4.24 12.94 -4.85
CA LYS A 316 4.03 13.34 -6.24
C LYS A 316 4.86 12.48 -7.19
N LEU A 317 6.09 12.17 -6.82
CA LEU A 317 7.03 11.38 -7.59
C LEU A 317 6.59 9.91 -7.71
N LEU A 318 6.09 9.29 -6.64
CA LEU A 318 5.52 7.94 -6.73
C LEU A 318 4.29 7.90 -7.66
N SER A 319 3.44 8.93 -7.62
CA SER A 319 2.29 9.06 -8.53
C SER A 319 2.72 9.28 -9.99
N TRP A 320 3.79 10.06 -10.19
CA TRP A 320 4.41 10.27 -11.50
C TRP A 320 5.00 8.97 -12.05
N LEU A 321 5.77 8.21 -11.25
CA LEU A 321 6.28 6.89 -11.65
C LEU A 321 5.15 5.97 -12.13
N GLY A 322 4.03 5.94 -11.39
CA GLY A 322 2.85 5.15 -11.77
C GLY A 322 2.20 5.59 -13.08
N SER A 323 2.27 6.89 -13.41
CA SER A 323 1.76 7.43 -14.66
C SER A 323 2.70 7.15 -15.83
N ILE A 324 4.02 7.27 -15.61
CA ILE A 324 5.05 7.08 -16.64
C ILE A 324 5.11 5.62 -17.11
N ILE A 325 5.00 4.65 -16.20
CA ILE A 325 4.95 3.23 -16.57
C ILE A 325 3.68 2.85 -17.35
N GLY A 326 2.67 3.73 -17.41
CA GLY A 326 1.47 3.54 -18.20
C GLY A 326 1.71 3.69 -19.71
N TYR A 327 2.78 4.37 -20.12
CA TYR A 327 3.11 4.59 -21.54
C TYR A 327 3.72 3.34 -22.22
N SER A 328 4.33 2.42 -21.47
CA SER A 328 4.93 1.21 -22.02
C SER A 328 5.18 0.14 -20.95
N ASP A 329 4.88 -1.12 -21.30
CA ASP A 329 5.15 -2.28 -20.44
C ASP A 329 6.67 -2.45 -20.21
N GLY A 330 7.52 -1.97 -21.12
CA GLY A 330 8.98 -1.93 -20.95
C GLY A 330 9.41 -0.96 -19.84
N LEU A 331 8.76 0.21 -19.72
CA LEU A 331 9.02 1.12 -18.60
C LEU A 331 8.56 0.51 -17.27
N ARG A 332 7.41 -0.17 -17.25
CA ARG A 332 6.93 -0.93 -16.08
C ARG A 332 7.97 -1.97 -15.64
N ARG A 333 8.49 -2.74 -16.60
CA ARG A 333 9.52 -3.77 -16.40
C ARG A 333 10.78 -3.19 -15.76
N ILE A 334 11.24 -2.02 -16.22
CA ILE A 334 12.40 -1.31 -15.63
C ILE A 334 12.10 -0.84 -14.21
N LEU A 335 10.92 -0.27 -13.95
CA LEU A 335 10.57 0.17 -12.59
C LEU A 335 10.55 -1.01 -11.61
N CYS A 336 9.99 -2.15 -12.02
CA CYS A 336 9.98 -3.35 -11.20
C CYS A 336 11.39 -3.85 -10.91
N GLN A 337 12.26 -3.84 -11.92
CA GLN A 337 13.68 -4.18 -11.77
C GLN A 337 14.38 -3.29 -10.76
N VAL A 338 14.22 -1.97 -10.88
CA VAL A 338 14.79 -0.99 -9.94
C VAL A 338 14.24 -1.20 -8.53
N GLY A 339 12.94 -1.40 -8.40
CA GLY A 339 12.26 -1.52 -7.10
C GLY A 339 12.69 -2.74 -6.31
N LEU A 340 12.89 -3.87 -6.98
CA LEU A 340 13.24 -5.17 -6.38
C LEU A 340 14.75 -5.49 -6.43
N GLN A 341 15.57 -4.58 -6.95
CA GLN A 341 17.02 -4.71 -6.90
C GLN A 341 17.50 -4.80 -5.45
N GLU A 342 18.45 -5.71 -5.19
CA GLU A 342 19.04 -5.88 -3.86
C GLU A 342 19.65 -4.57 -3.35
N GLY A 343 19.33 -4.24 -2.11
CA GLY A 343 19.88 -3.07 -1.43
C GLY A 343 21.27 -3.34 -0.84
N PRO A 344 21.84 -2.33 -0.16
CA PRO A 344 23.17 -2.44 0.43
C PRO A 344 23.28 -3.49 1.54
N ASP A 345 22.16 -3.84 2.19
CA ASP A 345 22.10 -4.81 3.27
C ASP A 345 21.86 -6.26 2.77
N GLY A 346 21.91 -6.48 1.44
CA GLY A 346 21.80 -7.79 0.81
C GLY A 346 20.36 -8.20 0.47
N GLU A 347 20.10 -9.51 0.48
CA GLU A 347 18.81 -10.08 0.11
C GLU A 347 17.68 -9.58 1.05
N ASN A 348 16.55 -9.15 0.48
CA ASN A 348 15.39 -8.53 1.17
C ASN A 348 15.60 -7.08 1.68
N SER A 349 16.55 -6.33 1.11
CA SER A 349 16.76 -4.91 1.43
C SER A 349 16.44 -3.96 0.27
N SER A 350 15.60 -4.41 -0.68
CA SER A 350 15.23 -3.61 -1.84
C SER A 350 14.39 -2.37 -1.48
N LEU A 351 14.20 -1.47 -2.45
CA LEU A 351 13.34 -0.29 -2.25
C LEU A 351 11.89 -0.71 -1.93
N VAL A 352 11.42 -1.79 -2.57
CA VAL A 352 10.11 -2.40 -2.31
C VAL A 352 10.03 -2.96 -0.90
N ASP A 353 11.07 -3.70 -0.45
CA ASP A 353 11.11 -4.23 0.92
C ASP A 353 11.07 -3.11 1.96
N ARG A 354 11.82 -2.01 1.73
CA ARG A 354 11.86 -0.86 2.64
C ARG A 354 10.51 -0.16 2.76
N LEU A 355 9.77 0.01 1.67
CA LEU A 355 8.40 0.55 1.74
C LEU A 355 7.47 -0.41 2.47
N MET A 356 7.50 -1.69 2.10
CA MET A 356 6.64 -2.74 2.65
C MET A 356 6.83 -2.87 4.18
N LEU A 357 8.07 -2.88 4.65
CA LEU A 357 8.42 -2.99 6.07
C LEU A 357 8.23 -1.69 6.88
N ASN A 358 8.02 -0.55 6.23
CA ASN A 358 7.72 0.72 6.90
C ASN A 358 6.26 1.15 6.71
N ASP A 359 5.41 0.33 6.11
CA ASP A 359 4.00 0.65 5.82
C ASP A 359 3.27 1.22 7.05
N SER A 360 3.36 0.51 8.18
CA SER A 360 2.70 0.89 9.44
C SER A 360 3.15 2.25 10.00
N LYS A 361 4.35 2.73 9.62
CA LYS A 361 4.87 4.04 10.02
C LYS A 361 4.37 5.18 9.13
N LEU A 362 3.99 4.87 7.89
CA LEU A 362 3.51 5.84 6.92
C LEU A 362 2.07 6.28 7.22
N TRP A 363 1.72 7.49 6.81
CA TRP A 363 0.34 7.99 6.92
C TRP A 363 -0.52 7.49 5.76
N LYS A 364 -1.84 7.45 5.96
CA LYS A 364 -2.85 6.98 5.00
C LYS A 364 -2.59 7.38 3.54
N GLY A 365 -2.37 8.67 3.27
CA GLY A 365 -2.09 9.17 1.91
C GLY A 365 -0.81 8.60 1.30
N ALA A 366 0.26 8.41 2.08
CA ALA A 366 1.48 7.78 1.58
C ALA A 366 1.27 6.31 1.24
N ARG A 367 0.57 5.57 2.12
CA ARG A 367 0.23 4.16 1.91
C ARG A 367 -0.56 3.97 0.62
N SER A 368 -1.63 4.74 0.46
CA SER A 368 -2.47 4.70 -0.73
C SER A 368 -1.67 4.91 -2.02
N VAL A 369 -0.79 5.91 -2.08
CA VAL A 369 0.00 6.20 -3.29
C VAL A 369 0.96 5.06 -3.64
N TYR A 370 1.70 4.51 -2.67
CA TYR A 370 2.68 3.48 -2.99
C TYR A 370 2.04 2.09 -3.21
N HIS A 371 0.92 1.78 -2.52
CA HIS A 371 0.12 0.58 -2.80
C HIS A 371 -0.39 0.61 -4.24
N GLN A 372 -0.89 1.78 -4.70
CA GLN A 372 -1.31 1.98 -6.08
C GLN A 372 -0.15 1.78 -7.06
N LEU A 373 1.05 2.29 -6.74
CA LEU A 373 2.23 2.04 -7.55
C LEU A 373 2.57 0.55 -7.65
N PHE A 374 2.52 -0.21 -6.55
CA PHE A 374 2.76 -1.66 -6.55
C PHE A 374 1.71 -2.40 -7.36
N MET A 375 0.43 -2.02 -7.22
CA MET A 375 -0.66 -2.58 -8.01
C MET A 375 -0.48 -2.32 -9.50
N SER A 376 -0.12 -1.11 -9.93
CA SER A 376 0.05 -0.77 -11.35
C SER A 376 1.40 -1.18 -11.95
N SER A 377 2.35 -1.66 -11.13
CA SER A 377 3.68 -2.10 -11.56
C SER A 377 3.90 -3.58 -11.28
N LEU A 378 4.34 -3.93 -10.07
CA LEU A 378 4.75 -5.27 -9.65
C LEU A 378 3.67 -6.31 -9.92
N LEU A 379 2.41 -5.99 -9.65
CA LEU A 379 1.29 -6.93 -9.81
C LEU A 379 0.80 -7.06 -11.26
N MET A 380 1.27 -6.17 -12.15
CA MET A 380 0.93 -6.13 -13.58
C MET A 380 2.09 -6.58 -14.49
N ASP A 381 3.13 -7.15 -13.91
CA ASP A 381 4.22 -7.80 -14.63
C ASP A 381 4.40 -9.22 -14.07
N LEU A 382 4.16 -10.26 -14.87
CA LEU A 382 4.11 -11.64 -14.37
C LEU A 382 5.42 -12.09 -13.70
N LYS A 383 6.57 -11.69 -14.26
CA LYS A 383 7.90 -12.02 -13.71
C LYS A 383 8.08 -11.37 -12.35
N TYR A 384 7.79 -10.07 -12.24
CA TYR A 384 7.98 -9.35 -11.00
C TYR A 384 6.86 -9.56 -9.98
N LYS A 385 5.66 -9.97 -10.40
CA LYS A 385 4.57 -10.43 -9.53
C LYS A 385 5.00 -11.66 -8.74
N LYS A 386 5.65 -12.63 -9.40
CA LYS A 386 6.24 -13.82 -8.75
C LYS A 386 7.32 -13.43 -7.74
N LEU A 387 8.27 -12.56 -8.12
CA LEU A 387 9.33 -12.10 -7.22
C LEU A 387 8.77 -11.34 -6.01
N PHE A 388 7.81 -10.44 -6.22
CA PHE A 388 7.15 -9.70 -5.16
C PHE A 388 6.37 -10.64 -4.23
N ALA A 389 5.66 -11.63 -4.78
CA ALA A 389 4.93 -12.63 -4.00
C ALA A 389 5.85 -13.39 -3.04
N VAL A 390 7.04 -13.78 -3.49
CA VAL A 390 8.07 -14.41 -2.65
C VAL A 390 8.54 -13.46 -1.55
N ARG A 391 8.86 -12.20 -1.87
CA ARG A 391 9.25 -11.18 -0.87
C ARG A 391 8.15 -10.93 0.17
N PHE A 392 6.89 -10.89 -0.26
CA PHE A 392 5.73 -10.72 0.61
C PHE A 392 5.57 -11.91 1.55
N ALA A 393 5.68 -13.15 1.04
CA ALA A 393 5.60 -14.36 1.85
C ALA A 393 6.73 -14.46 2.89
N LYS A 394 7.98 -14.19 2.50
CA LYS A 394 9.14 -14.18 3.40
C LYS A 394 8.99 -13.17 4.55
N ASN A 395 8.34 -12.04 4.31
CA ASN A 395 8.10 -11.00 5.32
C ASN A 395 6.75 -11.11 6.01
N TYR A 396 5.91 -12.13 5.70
CA TYR A 396 4.52 -12.19 6.11
C TYR A 396 4.33 -12.05 7.62
N GLU A 397 5.11 -12.77 8.44
CA GLU A 397 5.04 -12.70 9.91
C GLU A 397 5.22 -11.26 10.42
N ARG A 398 6.20 -10.54 9.86
CA ARG A 398 6.51 -9.17 10.24
C ARG A 398 5.39 -8.22 9.82
N LEU A 399 4.90 -8.35 8.59
CA LEU A 399 3.83 -7.48 8.05
C LEU A 399 2.53 -7.65 8.83
N GLN A 400 2.16 -8.89 9.17
CA GLN A 400 0.99 -9.15 9.99
C GLN A 400 1.17 -8.64 11.42
N SER A 401 2.37 -8.80 12.00
CA SER A 401 2.67 -8.25 13.33
C SER A 401 2.55 -6.74 13.37
N ASP A 402 3.09 -6.06 12.36
CA ASP A 402 2.98 -4.61 12.24
C ASP A 402 1.51 -4.21 12.08
N TYR A 403 0.74 -4.87 11.21
CA TYR A 403 -0.70 -4.61 11.04
C TYR A 403 -1.52 -4.84 12.32
N VAL A 404 -1.26 -5.91 13.07
CA VAL A 404 -2.00 -6.21 14.33
C VAL A 404 -1.77 -5.14 15.40
N THR A 405 -0.61 -4.47 15.37
CA THR A 405 -0.27 -3.37 16.29
C THR A 405 -0.60 -1.98 15.77
N ASP A 406 -0.88 -1.85 14.48
CA ASP A 406 -1.29 -0.62 13.81
C ASP A 406 -2.71 -0.19 14.23
N ASP A 407 -3.05 1.07 13.95
CA ASP A 407 -4.38 1.64 14.17
C ASP A 407 -5.21 1.81 12.89
N HIS A 408 -4.60 1.82 11.70
CA HIS A 408 -5.31 1.98 10.43
C HIS A 408 -6.03 0.70 9.99
N ASP A 409 -7.19 0.84 9.35
CA ASP A 409 -7.96 -0.28 8.80
C ASP A 409 -7.17 -1.11 7.78
N ARG A 410 -7.57 -2.37 7.60
CA ARG A 410 -6.84 -3.32 6.75
C ARG A 410 -6.68 -2.81 5.32
N GLU A 411 -7.71 -2.17 4.76
CA GLU A 411 -7.69 -1.61 3.40
C GLU A 411 -6.59 -0.55 3.17
N PHE A 412 -6.03 0.02 4.23
CA PHE A 412 -4.89 0.93 4.17
C PHE A 412 -3.57 0.28 4.61
N SER A 413 -3.55 -1.03 4.85
CA SER A 413 -2.36 -1.79 5.21
C SER A 413 -1.85 -2.56 4.00
N ILE A 414 -0.53 -2.67 3.89
CA ILE A 414 0.11 -3.53 2.88
C ILE A 414 -0.33 -4.99 2.98
N ALA A 415 -0.79 -5.42 4.16
CA ALA A 415 -1.36 -6.75 4.38
C ALA A 415 -2.60 -7.03 3.51
N ASP A 416 -3.32 -6.01 3.03
CA ASP A 416 -4.46 -6.18 2.15
C ASP A 416 -4.09 -6.69 0.76
N LEU A 417 -2.84 -6.45 0.31
CA LEU A 417 -2.36 -6.98 -0.97
C LEU A 417 -2.27 -8.51 -1.00
N SER A 418 -2.40 -9.20 0.14
CA SER A 418 -2.47 -10.66 0.17
C SER A 418 -3.58 -11.20 -0.73
N VAL A 419 -4.70 -10.48 -0.88
CA VAL A 419 -5.81 -10.89 -1.75
C VAL A 419 -5.44 -10.82 -3.23
N GLN A 420 -4.41 -10.07 -3.62
CA GLN A 420 -3.94 -9.97 -5.00
C GLN A 420 -2.84 -11.01 -5.32
N ILE A 421 -2.36 -11.74 -4.31
CA ILE A 421 -1.27 -12.70 -4.40
C ILE A 421 -1.79 -14.11 -4.11
N PHE A 422 -2.47 -14.31 -2.97
CA PHE A 422 -2.86 -15.61 -2.45
C PHE A 422 -4.12 -16.19 -3.09
N THR A 423 -4.88 -15.37 -3.81
CA THR A 423 -6.04 -15.83 -4.61
C THR A 423 -5.60 -16.33 -5.98
N VAL A 424 -4.42 -15.92 -6.47
CA VAL A 424 -3.87 -16.34 -7.76
C VAL A 424 -3.43 -17.80 -7.64
N PRO A 425 -4.13 -18.76 -8.29
CA PRO A 425 -3.89 -20.19 -8.12
C PRO A 425 -2.43 -20.61 -8.31
N SER A 426 -1.78 -20.13 -9.38
CA SER A 426 -0.39 -20.45 -9.70
C SER A 426 0.58 -19.95 -8.62
N LEU A 427 0.38 -18.72 -8.14
CA LEU A 427 1.21 -18.14 -7.08
C LEU A 427 0.96 -18.80 -5.73
N ALA A 428 -0.30 -19.05 -5.35
CA ALA A 428 -0.63 -19.71 -4.09
C ALA A 428 0.04 -21.09 -3.99
N ARG A 429 -0.04 -21.90 -5.04
CA ARG A 429 0.63 -23.21 -5.11
C ARG A 429 2.16 -23.09 -5.03
N MET A 430 2.73 -22.15 -5.77
CA MET A 430 4.17 -21.86 -5.73
C MET A 430 4.61 -21.48 -4.32
N LEU A 431 3.92 -20.56 -3.65
CA LEU A 431 4.26 -20.09 -2.32
C LEU A 431 4.07 -21.15 -1.22
N ILE A 432 3.08 -22.05 -1.35
CA ILE A 432 2.97 -23.20 -0.45
C ILE A 432 4.21 -24.09 -0.60
N THR A 433 4.58 -24.40 -1.84
CA THR A 433 5.63 -25.38 -2.14
C THR A 433 7.02 -24.83 -1.83
N GLU A 434 7.33 -23.61 -2.29
CA GLU A 434 8.68 -23.03 -2.22
C GLU A 434 8.93 -22.27 -0.92
N GLU A 435 7.91 -21.60 -0.38
CA GLU A 435 8.06 -20.69 0.77
C GLU A 435 7.32 -21.19 2.04
N ASN A 436 6.71 -22.38 1.99
CA ASN A 436 5.95 -22.96 3.12
C ASN A 436 4.84 -22.03 3.67
N LEU A 437 4.22 -21.26 2.78
CA LEU A 437 3.31 -20.16 3.13
C LEU A 437 2.19 -20.59 4.09
N MET A 438 1.59 -21.77 3.89
CA MET A 438 0.49 -22.25 4.72
C MET A 438 0.90 -22.38 6.20
N THR A 439 2.06 -22.98 6.45
CA THR A 439 2.65 -23.11 7.78
C THR A 439 2.95 -21.74 8.39
N ILE A 440 3.51 -20.81 7.60
CA ILE A 440 3.83 -19.45 8.03
C ILE A 440 2.55 -18.73 8.50
N ILE A 441 1.47 -18.76 7.71
CA ILE A 441 0.21 -18.10 8.06
C ILE A 441 -0.35 -18.67 9.37
N ILE A 442 -0.42 -20.00 9.49
CA ILE A 442 -0.99 -20.67 10.67
C ILE A 442 -0.17 -20.38 11.93
N LYS A 443 1.15 -20.48 11.86
CA LYS A 443 2.03 -20.21 13.01
C LYS A 443 1.98 -18.74 13.42
N THR A 444 2.03 -17.81 12.45
CA THR A 444 1.87 -16.37 12.73
C THR A 444 0.55 -16.09 13.44
N PHE A 445 -0.54 -16.71 12.99
CA PHE A 445 -1.84 -16.60 13.65
C PHE A 445 -1.80 -17.12 15.11
N MET A 446 -1.24 -18.31 15.33
CA MET A 446 -1.10 -18.90 16.67
C MET A 446 -0.20 -18.07 17.60
N ASP A 447 0.82 -17.43 17.05
CA ASP A 447 1.76 -16.56 17.74
C ASP A 447 1.17 -15.20 18.10
N HIS A 448 0.08 -14.76 17.46
CA HIS A 448 -0.68 -13.61 17.95
C HIS A 448 -1.65 -13.97 19.08
N LEU A 449 -1.97 -15.25 19.23
CA LEU A 449 -2.87 -15.74 20.27
C LEU A 449 -2.12 -16.36 21.46
N ARG A 450 -0.94 -15.84 21.86
CA ARG A 450 0.05 -16.51 22.74
C ARG A 450 -0.44 -17.02 24.10
N HIS A 451 -1.51 -16.47 24.65
CA HIS A 451 -1.98 -16.87 25.98
C HIS A 451 -2.48 -18.31 25.93
N ARG A 452 -1.93 -19.16 26.80
CA ARG A 452 -2.26 -20.57 26.94
C ARG A 452 -2.59 -20.89 28.38
N ASP A 453 -3.55 -21.79 28.59
CA ASP A 453 -3.80 -22.38 29.90
C ASP A 453 -2.79 -23.48 30.24
N ALA A 454 -2.94 -24.10 31.42
CA ALA A 454 -2.06 -25.18 31.88
C ALA A 454 -2.10 -26.45 30.99
N GLN A 455 -3.09 -26.59 30.12
CA GLN A 455 -3.24 -27.69 29.17
C GLN A 455 -2.74 -27.30 27.76
N GLY A 456 -2.24 -26.08 27.57
CA GLY A 456 -1.81 -25.58 26.25
C GLY A 456 -2.95 -25.15 25.34
N ARG A 457 -4.16 -24.94 25.88
CA ARG A 457 -5.32 -24.43 25.13
C ARG A 457 -5.30 -22.92 25.08
N PHE A 458 -5.89 -22.32 24.06
CA PHE A 458 -6.07 -20.87 24.02
C PHE A 458 -6.86 -20.40 25.23
N GLN A 459 -6.42 -19.29 25.79
CA GLN A 459 -7.09 -18.62 26.89
C GLN A 459 -7.20 -17.14 26.55
N PHE A 460 -8.43 -16.66 26.37
CA PHE A 460 -8.68 -15.25 26.10
C PHE A 460 -8.84 -14.49 27.43
N GLU A 461 -8.11 -13.39 27.58
CA GLU A 461 -8.32 -12.48 28.70
C GLU A 461 -9.68 -11.77 28.58
N ARG A 462 -10.17 -11.20 29.69
CA ARG A 462 -11.44 -10.44 29.72
C ARG A 462 -11.48 -9.40 28.62
N TYR A 463 -12.44 -9.50 27.72
CA TYR A 463 -12.53 -8.73 26.48
C TYR A 463 -12.67 -7.22 26.72
N THR A 464 -11.52 -6.54 26.87
CA THR A 464 -11.47 -5.08 26.81
C THR A 464 -11.67 -4.63 25.36
N ALA A 465 -12.13 -3.40 25.13
CA ALA A 465 -12.27 -2.84 23.78
C ALA A 465 -10.96 -2.93 22.96
N LEU A 466 -9.81 -2.78 23.63
CA LEU A 466 -8.49 -2.91 23.01
C LEU A 466 -8.17 -4.35 22.59
N GLN A 467 -8.49 -5.34 23.42
CA GLN A 467 -8.28 -6.75 23.09
C GLN A 467 -9.25 -7.20 21.98
N ALA A 468 -10.50 -6.75 22.02
CA ALA A 468 -11.47 -6.97 20.95
C ALA A 468 -11.00 -6.39 19.61
N PHE A 469 -10.41 -5.19 19.63
CA PHE A 469 -9.82 -4.57 18.45
C PHE A 469 -8.64 -5.40 17.90
N LYS A 470 -7.69 -5.79 18.75
CA LYS A 470 -6.56 -6.63 18.35
C LYS A 470 -7.02 -7.99 17.81
N PHE A 471 -7.96 -8.64 18.49
CA PHE A 471 -8.50 -9.93 18.07
C PHE A 471 -9.16 -9.86 16.69
N ARG A 472 -9.93 -8.79 16.41
CA ARG A 472 -10.50 -8.54 15.07
C ARG A 472 -9.42 -8.44 13.98
N ARG A 473 -8.27 -7.82 14.26
CA ARG A 473 -7.13 -7.75 13.32
C ARG A 473 -6.49 -9.12 13.09
N VAL A 474 -6.29 -9.89 14.16
CA VAL A 474 -5.70 -11.25 14.08
C VAL A 474 -6.58 -12.20 13.26
N GLN A 475 -7.91 -12.03 13.27
CA GLN A 475 -8.83 -12.81 12.42
C GLN A 475 -8.56 -12.66 10.92
N SER A 476 -7.91 -11.58 10.49
CA SER A 476 -7.61 -11.36 9.09
C SER A 476 -6.59 -12.35 8.52
N LEU A 477 -5.77 -12.98 9.36
CA LEU A 477 -4.87 -14.07 8.94
C LEU A 477 -5.64 -15.36 8.59
N ILE A 478 -6.82 -15.58 9.21
CA ILE A 478 -7.71 -16.69 8.82
C ILE A 478 -8.25 -16.44 7.40
N LEU A 479 -8.50 -15.18 7.05
CA LEU A 479 -8.92 -14.82 5.69
C LEU A 479 -7.79 -15.07 4.68
N ASP A 480 -6.54 -14.75 5.03
CA ASP A 480 -5.39 -15.06 4.18
C ASP A 480 -5.22 -16.56 3.95
N LEU A 481 -5.39 -17.37 5.00
CA LEU A 481 -5.38 -18.83 4.87
C LEU A 481 -6.51 -19.33 3.95
N LYS A 482 -7.68 -18.70 4.01
CA LYS A 482 -8.78 -19.02 3.07
C LYS A 482 -8.41 -18.67 1.64
N TYR A 483 -7.72 -17.55 1.38
CA TYR A 483 -7.27 -17.21 0.03
C TYR A 483 -6.34 -18.29 -0.51
N VAL A 484 -5.34 -18.69 0.27
CA VAL A 484 -4.39 -19.75 -0.12
C VAL A 484 -5.11 -21.08 -0.44
N LEU A 485 -6.14 -21.44 0.33
CA LEU A 485 -6.85 -22.72 0.16
C LEU A 485 -7.98 -22.68 -0.87
N ILE A 486 -8.34 -21.50 -1.41
CA ILE A 486 -9.53 -21.36 -2.27
C ILE A 486 -9.36 -22.10 -3.59
N SER A 487 -8.13 -22.14 -4.10
CA SER A 487 -7.81 -22.79 -5.36
C SER A 487 -7.19 -24.16 -5.10
N LYS A 488 -8.01 -25.20 -5.22
CA LYS A 488 -7.60 -26.59 -5.01
C LYS A 488 -6.60 -27.03 -6.08
N PRO A 489 -5.58 -27.84 -5.74
CA PRO A 489 -4.66 -28.36 -6.72
C PRO A 489 -5.36 -29.34 -7.67
N THR A 490 -5.12 -29.20 -8.97
CA THR A 490 -5.55 -30.18 -9.98
C THR A 490 -4.62 -31.39 -10.03
N GLU A 491 -3.35 -31.19 -9.65
CA GLU A 491 -2.30 -32.20 -9.64
C GLU A 491 -1.45 -32.05 -8.37
N TRP A 492 -0.95 -33.17 -7.85
CA TRP A 492 -0.12 -33.23 -6.64
C TRP A 492 1.30 -33.65 -6.98
N SER A 493 2.27 -32.76 -6.77
CA SER A 493 3.68 -33.11 -6.70
C SER A 493 4.07 -33.60 -5.30
N ASP A 494 5.20 -34.30 -5.19
CA ASP A 494 5.71 -34.75 -3.89
C ASP A 494 6.08 -33.57 -2.98
N ASP A 495 6.67 -32.51 -3.53
CA ASP A 495 7.01 -31.29 -2.79
C ASP A 495 5.75 -30.57 -2.27
N LEU A 496 4.72 -30.43 -3.13
CA LEU A 496 3.45 -29.82 -2.73
C LEU A 496 2.78 -30.63 -1.63
N ARG A 497 2.77 -31.96 -1.76
CA ARG A 497 2.20 -32.87 -0.75
C ARG A 497 2.94 -32.74 0.57
N GLN A 498 4.27 -32.74 0.55
CA GLN A 498 5.09 -32.58 1.74
C GLN A 498 4.79 -31.25 2.44
N LYS A 499 4.77 -30.13 1.71
CA LYS A 499 4.55 -28.80 2.28
C LYS A 499 3.12 -28.58 2.76
N PHE A 500 2.15 -29.15 2.05
CA PHE A 500 0.78 -29.19 2.53
C PHE A 500 0.68 -29.96 3.85
N LEU A 501 1.30 -31.14 3.96
CA LEU A 501 1.30 -31.91 5.21
C LEU A 501 1.96 -31.15 6.37
N GLU A 502 3.08 -30.46 6.14
CA GLU A 502 3.71 -29.59 7.15
C GLU A 502 2.74 -28.51 7.68
N GLY A 503 2.01 -27.84 6.77
CA GLY A 503 1.02 -26.85 7.18
C GLY A 503 -0.23 -27.48 7.80
N PHE A 504 -0.60 -28.69 7.38
CA PHE A 504 -1.71 -29.44 7.95
C PHE A 504 -1.40 -29.86 9.40
N ASP A 505 -0.16 -30.27 9.68
CA ASP A 505 0.31 -30.53 11.04
C ASP A 505 0.22 -29.26 11.91
N ALA A 506 0.62 -28.10 11.38
CA ALA A 506 0.44 -26.83 12.08
C ALA A 506 -1.05 -26.52 12.31
N PHE A 507 -1.92 -26.85 11.36
CA PHE A 507 -3.37 -26.72 11.48
C PHE A 507 -3.96 -27.63 12.56
N LEU A 508 -3.47 -28.87 12.68
CA LEU A 508 -3.88 -29.78 13.75
C LEU A 508 -3.45 -29.28 15.14
N GLU A 509 -2.24 -28.70 15.26
CA GLU A 509 -1.81 -28.06 16.50
C GLU A 509 -2.68 -26.84 16.83
N LEU A 510 -3.10 -26.06 15.83
CA LEU A 510 -4.10 -25.00 16.02
C LEU A 510 -5.42 -25.55 16.59
N LEU A 511 -5.97 -26.61 15.99
CA LEU A 511 -7.21 -27.24 16.47
C LEU A 511 -7.06 -27.82 17.88
N LYS A 512 -5.90 -28.39 18.21
CA LYS A 512 -5.58 -28.88 19.55
C LYS A 512 -5.54 -27.75 20.58
N CYS A 513 -5.00 -26.58 20.23
CA CYS A 513 -5.09 -25.40 21.09
C CYS A 513 -6.54 -24.89 21.26
N MET A 514 -7.42 -25.10 20.29
CA MET A 514 -8.83 -24.72 20.38
C MET A 514 -9.69 -25.73 21.13
N GLN A 515 -9.30 -27.00 21.17
CA GLN A 515 -10.11 -28.08 21.73
C GLN A 515 -10.37 -27.84 23.23
N GLY A 516 -11.61 -27.44 23.53
CA GLY A 516 -12.03 -27.11 24.90
C GLY A 516 -11.42 -25.80 25.44
N MET A 517 -11.05 -24.86 24.57
CA MET A 517 -10.66 -23.49 24.97
C MET A 517 -11.82 -22.77 25.65
N ASP A 518 -11.51 -21.90 26.62
CA ASP A 518 -12.45 -21.09 27.41
C ASP A 518 -13.81 -21.75 27.71
N PRO A 519 -13.82 -22.89 28.44
CA PRO A 519 -15.05 -23.62 28.71
C PRO A 519 -15.95 -22.86 29.69
N ILE A 520 -17.19 -22.58 29.29
CA ILE A 520 -18.21 -22.05 30.20
C ILE A 520 -18.72 -23.18 31.09
N THR A 521 -18.36 -23.13 32.38
CA THR A 521 -18.82 -24.10 33.37
C THR A 521 -19.96 -23.54 34.20
N ARG A 522 -20.89 -24.41 34.60
CA ARG A 522 -22.03 -24.02 35.43
C ARG A 522 -21.55 -23.66 36.84
N GLN A 523 -21.73 -22.41 37.25
CA GLN A 523 -21.52 -21.99 38.64
C GLN A 523 -22.72 -22.38 39.52
N VAL A 524 -22.45 -22.90 40.72
CA VAL A 524 -23.45 -23.23 41.73
C VAL A 524 -23.06 -22.57 43.06
N GLY A 525 -24.04 -22.02 43.79
CA GLY A 525 -23.82 -21.38 45.09
C GLY A 525 -23.88 -19.85 45.00
N GLN A 526 -22.73 -19.19 44.85
CA GLN A 526 -22.66 -17.73 44.77
C GLN A 526 -23.08 -17.22 43.38
N HIS A 527 -23.79 -16.09 43.37
CA HIS A 527 -24.11 -15.37 42.13
C HIS A 527 -22.82 -14.85 41.49
N ILE A 528 -22.70 -15.05 40.17
CA ILE A 528 -21.65 -14.41 39.36
C ILE A 528 -22.19 -13.07 38.87
N GLU A 529 -21.52 -11.98 39.27
CA GLU A 529 -21.93 -10.62 38.90
C GLU A 529 -21.69 -10.30 37.42
N MET A 530 -20.81 -11.06 36.75
CA MET A 530 -20.38 -10.84 35.37
C MET A 530 -20.40 -12.17 34.60
N GLU A 531 -20.80 -12.13 33.33
CA GLU A 531 -20.74 -13.30 32.44
C GLU A 531 -19.28 -13.72 32.17
N PRO A 532 -18.98 -15.03 32.08
CA PRO A 532 -17.69 -15.53 31.62
C PRO A 532 -17.41 -15.12 30.18
N GLU A 533 -16.14 -14.97 29.82
CA GLU A 533 -15.74 -14.66 28.44
C GLU A 533 -15.97 -15.88 27.53
N TRP A 534 -16.72 -15.70 26.44
CA TRP A 534 -17.06 -16.77 25.50
C TRP A 534 -17.04 -16.33 24.03
N GLU A 535 -17.10 -15.02 23.76
CA GLU A 535 -17.31 -14.48 22.43
C GLU A 535 -16.09 -14.73 21.55
N ALA A 536 -14.88 -14.55 22.09
CA ALA A 536 -13.64 -14.76 21.35
C ALA A 536 -13.48 -16.22 20.87
N ALA A 537 -13.69 -17.19 21.78
CA ALA A 537 -13.63 -18.61 21.47
C ALA A 537 -14.70 -19.02 20.43
N PHE A 538 -15.94 -18.60 20.64
CA PHE A 538 -17.04 -18.87 19.71
C PHE A 538 -16.79 -18.26 18.32
N THR A 539 -16.32 -17.01 18.28
CA THR A 539 -16.01 -16.31 17.03
C THR A 539 -14.87 -17.00 16.29
N LEU A 540 -13.80 -17.40 17.00
CA LEU A 540 -12.69 -18.14 16.39
C LEU A 540 -13.17 -19.44 15.73
N GLN A 541 -13.97 -20.22 16.47
CA GLN A 541 -14.56 -21.46 15.93
C GLN A 541 -15.39 -21.19 14.68
N MET A 542 -16.29 -20.20 14.71
CA MET A 542 -17.11 -19.83 13.55
C MET A 542 -16.27 -19.45 12.33
N LYS A 543 -15.20 -18.67 12.52
CA LYS A 543 -14.33 -18.23 11.42
C LYS A 543 -13.54 -19.39 10.80
N LEU A 544 -13.12 -20.35 11.62
CA LEU A 544 -12.36 -21.51 11.16
C LEU A 544 -13.21 -22.61 10.51
N THR A 545 -14.53 -22.66 10.75
CA THR A 545 -15.42 -23.67 10.12
C THR A 545 -15.22 -23.81 8.62
N HIS A 546 -15.08 -22.68 7.91
CA HIS A 546 -14.87 -22.73 6.46
C HIS A 546 -13.48 -23.26 6.10
N VAL A 547 -12.44 -22.87 6.85
CA VAL A 547 -11.08 -23.37 6.64
C VAL A 547 -11.01 -24.87 6.89
N ILE A 548 -11.70 -25.39 7.91
CA ILE A 548 -11.78 -26.83 8.18
C ILE A 548 -12.35 -27.57 6.96
N SER A 549 -13.45 -27.08 6.39
CA SER A 549 -14.04 -27.67 5.18
C SER A 549 -13.09 -27.60 3.98
N MET A 550 -12.35 -26.50 3.83
CA MET A 550 -11.39 -26.34 2.74
C MET A 550 -10.19 -27.29 2.89
N MET A 551 -9.68 -27.48 4.11
CA MET A 551 -8.64 -28.46 4.40
C MET A 551 -9.12 -29.89 4.08
N GLN A 552 -10.34 -30.24 4.48
CA GLN A 552 -10.95 -31.54 4.17
C GLN A 552 -11.06 -31.76 2.66
N ASP A 553 -11.51 -30.74 1.92
CA ASP A 553 -11.60 -30.78 0.47
C ASP A 553 -10.24 -30.99 -0.19
N TRP A 554 -9.18 -30.37 0.31
CA TRP A 554 -7.82 -30.58 -0.17
C TRP A 554 -7.33 -32.01 0.10
N CYS A 555 -7.51 -32.52 1.32
CA CYS A 555 -7.14 -33.89 1.67
C CYS A 555 -7.90 -34.92 0.81
N ALA A 556 -9.16 -34.64 0.44
CA ALA A 556 -9.96 -35.53 -0.39
C ALA A 556 -9.49 -35.65 -1.86
N LEU A 557 -8.61 -34.75 -2.33
CA LEU A 557 -8.08 -34.79 -3.69
C LEU A 557 -6.83 -35.66 -3.85
N ASP A 558 -6.23 -36.12 -2.77
CA ASP A 558 -5.07 -37.00 -2.82
C ASP A 558 -5.36 -38.33 -2.12
N VAL A 559 -5.18 -39.43 -2.85
CA VAL A 559 -5.50 -40.78 -2.36
C VAL A 559 -4.65 -41.14 -1.13
N TYR A 560 -3.41 -40.63 -0.99
CA TYR A 560 -2.56 -40.92 0.16
C TYR A 560 -2.92 -40.09 1.40
N MET A 561 -3.66 -38.99 1.25
CA MET A 561 -4.13 -38.18 2.37
C MET A 561 -5.57 -38.49 2.78
N TYR A 562 -6.36 -39.02 1.84
CA TYR A 562 -7.75 -39.42 2.11
C TYR A 562 -7.87 -40.72 2.92
N TYR A 563 -6.92 -41.65 2.74
CA TYR A 563 -6.81 -42.91 3.49
C TYR A 563 -5.82 -42.77 4.64
#